data_AF-A0A7X5JE08-F1
#
_entry.id   AF-A0A7X5JE08-F1
#
_cell.length_a   1.000
_cell.length_b   1.000
_cell.length_c   1.000
_cell.angle_alpha   90.00
_cell.angle_beta   90.00
_cell.angle_gamma   90.00
#
_symmetry.space_group_name_H-M   'P 1'
#
loop_
_entity.id
_entity.type
_entity.pdbx_description
1 polymer ?
#
loop_
_entity_poly.entity_id
_entity_poly.type
_entity_poly.pdbx_seq_one_letter_code
_entity_poly.pdbx_strand_id
1 'polypeptide(L)'
;MKHFCFICGLLGSFLILSTVEAAFTDVPSSHPNYEAINYVQAKGIVEGYGDGTFKPDTTINRAELTKIIIATQFETNLITNCNVYSTNLADVSTDAWFASFVCTAKAEGIIAGYGDGTFKPGQNVTFVEAAKIISLGFGQTFAADAELWYRPYVDYLSIKSAIPESVNAVAKNITRGEMAEIIYRLHAAVSSRPAQAFVDGSLTPMTTELKTQISAEAKLNPSTSTTTPTTTNTPNTPGTSAEVLGNTTINLNNPMICESCQAGFIGQPSNSCACERAYIFEQTYPAEQCGTVEFTCGEGYGYFTNPEQCGCKLKEEIIEYWLATEPTFKLNALDETAPIVHGSYEALNAGALEAALGNKNIILFFHADWCPDCVKTDTEIKDRITELPEDSIIFKTDYDKEVKLRQKFEITSQHSIVIIDKNNALQFKQTGFDFDDIVSVLEKIKEAENLEQ
;
A
#
# COMPACT_ATOMS: atom_id res chain seq x y z
N MET A 1 3.39 -85.47 30.04
CA MET A 1 2.42 -84.48 30.57
C MET A 1 3.18 -83.42 31.35
N LYS A 2 3.03 -82.14 30.97
CA LYS A 2 3.37 -80.88 31.68
C LYS A 2 3.31 -79.76 30.62
N HIS A 3 2.11 -79.37 30.19
CA HIS A 3 1.38 -78.17 30.61
C HIS A 3 2.10 -76.86 30.23
N PHE A 4 1.70 -76.36 29.06
CA PHE A 4 1.96 -75.03 28.49
C PHE A 4 1.06 -74.03 29.24
N CYS A 5 1.64 -73.06 29.97
CA CYS A 5 0.86 -71.98 30.59
C CYS A 5 0.86 -70.79 29.64
N PHE A 6 -0.29 -70.58 29.00
CA PHE A 6 -0.64 -69.47 28.14
C PHE A 6 -1.18 -68.35 29.04
N ILE A 7 -0.38 -67.32 29.32
CA ILE A 7 -0.91 -66.08 29.94
C ILE A 7 -0.85 -64.98 28.89
N CYS A 8 -1.99 -64.92 28.20
CA CYS A 8 -2.68 -63.80 27.59
C CYS A 8 -2.06 -62.41 27.88
N GLY A 9 -1.58 -61.77 26.81
CA GLY A 9 -1.26 -60.35 26.81
C GLY A 9 -2.53 -59.52 26.98
N LEU A 10 -2.52 -58.65 27.99
CA LEU A 10 -3.45 -57.54 28.09
C LEU A 10 -2.62 -56.27 27.86
N LEU A 11 -2.33 -56.00 26.59
CA LEU A 11 -1.84 -54.69 26.15
C LEU A 11 -2.99 -53.71 26.35
N GLY A 12 -3.03 -53.08 27.52
CA GLY A 12 -3.88 -51.92 27.74
C GLY A 12 -3.42 -50.81 26.79
N SER A 13 -4.19 -50.55 25.74
CA SER A 13 -4.07 -49.33 24.95
C SER A 13 -4.29 -48.14 25.88
N PHE A 14 -3.19 -47.53 26.32
CA PHE A 14 -3.21 -46.26 27.01
C PHE A 14 -3.56 -45.21 25.95
N LEU A 15 -4.84 -44.82 25.91
CA LEU A 15 -5.28 -43.63 25.17
C LEU A 15 -4.60 -42.43 25.82
N ILE A 16 -3.48 -41.99 25.24
CA ILE A 16 -2.88 -40.70 25.57
C ILE A 16 -3.84 -39.64 25.04
N LEU A 17 -4.72 -39.15 25.91
CA LEU A 17 -5.44 -37.90 25.69
C LEU A 17 -4.39 -36.78 25.72
N SER A 18 -3.86 -36.40 24.57
CA SER A 18 -3.12 -35.15 24.42
C SER A 18 -4.09 -34.00 24.68
N THR A 19 -4.07 -33.45 25.89
CA THR A 19 -4.68 -32.16 26.15
C THR A 19 -3.82 -31.11 25.45
N VAL A 20 -4.35 -30.48 24.40
CA VAL A 20 -3.74 -29.29 23.81
C VAL A 20 -3.85 -28.19 24.86
N GLU A 21 -2.75 -27.96 25.59
CA GLU A 21 -2.66 -26.84 26.54
C GLU A 21 -2.76 -25.53 25.76
N ALA A 22 -3.56 -24.59 26.26
CA ALA A 22 -3.71 -23.29 25.62
C ALA A 22 -2.34 -22.58 25.58
N ALA A 23 -1.96 -22.05 24.42
CA ALA A 23 -0.66 -21.38 24.23
C ALA A 23 -0.45 -20.20 25.19
N PHE A 24 -1.54 -19.56 25.61
CA PHE A 24 -1.54 -18.40 26.49
C PHE A 24 -2.67 -18.47 27.51
N THR A 25 -2.40 -17.97 28.71
CA THR A 25 -3.33 -18.03 29.85
C THR A 25 -4.55 -17.11 29.70
N ASP A 26 -4.44 -16.06 28.87
CA ASP A 26 -5.46 -15.05 28.62
C ASP A 26 -6.16 -15.20 27.26
N VAL A 27 -5.94 -16.32 26.56
CA VAL A 27 -6.55 -16.60 25.26
C VAL A 27 -7.37 -17.88 25.33
N PRO A 28 -8.62 -17.83 25.85
CA PRO A 28 -9.50 -19.00 25.87
C PRO A 28 -9.87 -19.44 24.46
N SER A 29 -10.23 -20.72 24.27
CA SER A 29 -10.62 -21.27 22.97
C SER A 29 -11.86 -20.60 22.34
N SER A 30 -12.64 -19.87 23.15
CA SER A 30 -13.78 -19.07 22.71
C SER A 30 -13.40 -17.66 22.23
N HIS A 31 -12.15 -17.22 22.40
CA HIS A 31 -11.70 -15.91 21.96
C HIS A 31 -11.73 -15.83 20.42
N PRO A 32 -12.26 -14.75 19.80
CA PRO A 32 -12.40 -14.66 18.34
C PRO A 32 -11.09 -14.87 17.56
N ASN A 33 -9.98 -14.35 18.09
CA ASN A 33 -8.64 -14.51 17.50
C ASN A 33 -7.87 -15.75 18.01
N TYR A 34 -8.47 -16.67 18.77
CA TYR A 34 -7.78 -17.83 19.37
C TYR A 34 -6.97 -18.63 18.33
N GLU A 35 -7.59 -18.96 17.21
CA GLU A 35 -6.94 -19.71 16.13
C GLU A 35 -5.74 -18.97 15.54
N ALA A 36 -5.92 -17.67 15.24
CA ALA A 36 -4.87 -16.83 14.69
C ALA A 36 -3.69 -16.67 15.66
N ILE A 37 -3.98 -16.49 16.95
CA ILE A 37 -2.97 -16.34 18.00
C ILE A 37 -2.15 -17.63 18.15
N ASN A 38 -2.82 -18.78 18.20
CA ASN A 38 -2.12 -20.07 18.23
C ASN A 38 -1.30 -20.30 16.97
N TYR A 39 -1.79 -19.86 15.81
CA TYR A 39 -1.05 -19.96 14.55
C TYR A 39 0.26 -19.15 14.59
N VAL A 40 0.18 -17.86 14.93
CA VAL A 40 1.37 -17.00 14.95
C VAL A 40 2.37 -17.42 16.03
N GLN A 41 1.90 -17.98 17.14
CA GLN A 41 2.76 -18.56 18.17
C GLN A 41 3.44 -19.86 17.68
N ALA A 42 2.68 -20.78 17.10
CA ALA A 42 3.23 -22.03 16.57
C ALA A 42 4.21 -21.81 15.40
N LYS A 43 4.09 -20.69 14.69
CA LYS A 43 5.04 -20.26 13.65
C LYS A 43 6.23 -19.47 14.17
N GLY A 44 6.29 -19.17 15.47
CA GLY A 44 7.35 -18.34 16.06
C GLY A 44 7.32 -16.87 15.62
N ILE A 45 6.18 -16.40 15.08
CA ILE A 45 6.00 -15.01 14.64
C ILE A 45 5.76 -14.11 15.85
N VAL A 46 4.97 -14.57 16.82
CA VAL A 46 4.69 -13.84 18.07
C VAL A 46 4.76 -14.78 19.26
N GLU A 47 5.71 -14.54 20.16
CA GLU A 47 5.94 -15.37 21.35
C GLU A 47 5.02 -15.04 22.54
N GLY A 48 4.40 -13.85 22.54
CA GLY A 48 3.65 -13.32 23.68
C GLY A 48 4.56 -12.62 24.71
N TYR A 49 4.08 -12.51 25.95
CA TYR A 49 4.80 -11.88 27.05
C TYR A 49 5.38 -12.94 28.00
N GLY A 50 6.46 -12.58 28.72
CA GLY A 50 7.13 -13.48 29.66
C GLY A 50 6.29 -13.91 30.87
N ASP A 51 5.11 -13.31 31.06
CA ASP A 51 4.12 -13.70 32.06
C ASP A 51 3.14 -14.80 31.56
N GLY A 52 3.33 -15.30 30.34
CA GLY A 52 2.47 -16.34 29.74
C GLY A 52 1.17 -15.81 29.14
N THR A 53 1.10 -14.50 28.88
CA THR A 53 -0.06 -13.84 28.24
C THR A 53 0.23 -13.41 26.80
N PHE A 54 -0.82 -13.24 25.99
CA PHE A 54 -0.74 -12.66 24.65
C PHE A 54 -1.21 -11.20 24.59
N LYS A 55 -2.16 -10.86 25.47
CA LYS A 55 -2.89 -9.58 25.56
C LYS A 55 -3.67 -9.25 24.28
N PRO A 56 -4.59 -10.13 23.85
CA PRO A 56 -5.23 -10.03 22.53
C PRO A 56 -6.06 -8.76 22.33
N ASP A 57 -6.67 -8.25 23.39
CA ASP A 57 -7.51 -7.04 23.34
C ASP A 57 -6.73 -5.74 23.56
N THR A 58 -5.43 -5.83 23.83
CA THR A 58 -4.58 -4.64 23.98
C THR A 58 -4.20 -4.10 22.61
N THR A 59 -4.29 -2.78 22.45
CA THR A 59 -3.83 -2.09 21.25
C THR A 59 -2.33 -2.24 21.08
N ILE A 60 -1.88 -2.48 19.84
CA ILE A 60 -0.46 -2.65 19.53
C ILE A 60 0.17 -1.30 19.18
N ASN A 61 1.39 -1.06 19.68
CA ASN A 61 2.15 0.13 19.34
C ASN A 61 3.00 -0.07 18.08
N ARG A 62 3.46 1.04 17.49
CA ARG A 62 4.22 1.07 16.23
C ARG A 62 5.53 0.28 16.32
N ALA A 63 6.26 0.39 17.43
CA ALA A 63 7.50 -0.37 17.61
C ALA A 63 7.27 -1.88 17.65
N GLU A 64 6.24 -2.33 18.37
CA GLU A 64 5.87 -3.75 18.45
C GLU A 64 5.45 -4.31 17.09
N LEU A 65 4.58 -3.60 16.37
CA LEU A 65 4.13 -4.06 15.05
C LEU A 65 5.32 -4.14 14.08
N THR A 66 6.14 -3.09 13.98
CA THR A 66 7.31 -3.08 13.10
C THR A 66 8.29 -4.20 13.45
N LYS A 67 8.59 -4.44 14.74
CA LYS A 67 9.42 -5.57 15.15
C LYS A 67 8.85 -6.90 14.65
N ILE A 68 7.56 -7.16 14.88
CA ILE A 68 6.94 -8.43 14.53
C ILE A 68 7.01 -8.68 13.02
N ILE A 69 6.64 -7.68 12.22
CA ILE A 69 6.65 -7.82 10.75
C ILE A 69 8.07 -8.00 10.23
N ILE A 70 9.02 -7.19 10.68
CA ILE A 70 10.41 -7.29 10.20
C ILE A 70 11.07 -8.60 10.64
N ALA A 71 10.90 -9.02 11.89
CA ALA A 71 11.44 -10.29 12.39
C ALA A 71 10.86 -11.51 11.67
N THR A 72 9.64 -11.40 11.15
CA THR A 72 8.98 -12.49 10.41
C THR A 72 9.46 -12.58 8.96
N GLN A 73 9.74 -11.45 8.32
CA GLN A 73 9.93 -11.36 6.87
C GLN A 73 11.40 -11.22 6.45
N PHE A 74 12.29 -10.84 7.38
CA PHE A 74 13.69 -10.54 7.07
C PHE A 74 14.67 -11.39 7.88
N GLU A 75 15.80 -11.71 7.26
CA GLU A 75 16.87 -12.46 7.90
C GLU A 75 17.49 -11.68 9.07
N THR A 76 17.83 -12.39 10.15
CA THR A 76 18.43 -11.80 11.35
C THR A 76 19.68 -10.98 11.04
N ASN A 77 20.50 -11.42 10.08
CA ASN A 77 21.72 -10.70 9.69
C ASN A 77 21.43 -9.33 9.05
N LEU A 78 20.34 -9.18 8.30
CA LEU A 78 19.95 -7.89 7.75
C LEU A 78 19.53 -6.93 8.87
N ILE A 79 18.82 -7.46 9.87
CA ILE A 79 18.34 -6.69 11.02
C ILE A 79 19.50 -6.26 11.90
N THR A 80 20.38 -7.18 12.30
CA THR A 80 21.49 -6.91 13.23
C THR A 80 22.58 -6.03 12.64
N ASN A 81 22.77 -6.07 11.30
CA ASN A 81 23.79 -5.26 10.63
C ASN A 81 23.25 -3.92 10.12
N CYS A 82 21.97 -3.59 10.35
CA CYS A 82 21.43 -2.30 9.92
C CYS A 82 22.13 -1.16 10.67
N ASN A 83 22.58 -0.14 9.93
CA ASN A 83 23.22 1.03 10.51
C ASN A 83 22.18 1.91 11.22
N VAL A 84 21.90 1.65 12.50
CA VAL A 84 20.85 2.38 13.26
C VAL A 84 21.06 3.90 13.31
N TYR A 85 22.28 4.39 13.07
CA TYR A 85 22.59 5.82 12.98
C TYR A 85 22.06 6.49 11.70
N SER A 86 21.74 5.74 10.64
CA SER A 86 21.25 6.30 9.38
C SER A 86 19.73 6.52 9.34
N THR A 87 19.02 6.14 10.40
CA THR A 87 17.56 6.25 10.44
C THR A 87 17.07 7.70 10.36
N ASN A 88 17.84 8.66 10.89
CA ASN A 88 17.47 10.08 10.98
C ASN A 88 16.07 10.31 11.59
N LEU A 89 15.67 9.46 12.55
CA LEU A 89 14.40 9.56 13.28
C LEU A 89 14.68 10.03 14.70
N ALA A 90 14.18 11.20 15.07
CA ALA A 90 14.60 11.93 16.28
C ALA A 90 14.25 11.21 17.60
N ASP A 91 13.24 10.35 17.60
CA ASP A 91 12.73 9.62 18.76
C ASP A 91 13.10 8.12 18.74
N VAL A 92 14.03 7.73 17.87
CA VAL A 92 14.57 6.37 17.79
C VAL A 92 16.00 6.39 18.33
N SER A 93 16.15 6.12 19.63
CA SER A 93 17.46 5.90 20.23
C SER A 93 18.12 4.66 19.63
N THR A 94 19.42 4.72 19.34
CA THR A 94 20.19 3.60 18.77
C THR A 94 20.25 2.38 19.68
N ASP A 95 20.07 2.56 20.99
CA ASP A 95 20.09 1.49 21.98
C ASP A 95 18.68 0.95 22.30
N ALA A 96 17.64 1.49 21.64
CA ALA A 96 16.28 1.01 21.83
C ALA A 96 16.12 -0.43 21.28
N TRP A 97 15.35 -1.27 21.99
CA TRP A 97 15.12 -2.66 21.59
C TRP A 97 14.49 -2.83 20.19
N PHE A 98 13.86 -1.78 19.67
CA PHE A 98 13.24 -1.73 18.36
C PHE A 98 14.11 -1.07 17.28
N ALA A 99 15.28 -0.51 17.63
CA ALA A 99 16.06 0.36 16.75
C ALA A 99 16.48 -0.32 15.45
N SER A 100 16.98 -1.56 15.53
CA SER A 100 17.39 -2.34 14.35
C SER A 100 16.22 -2.67 13.42
N PHE A 101 15.06 -3.02 13.97
CA PHE A 101 13.86 -3.32 13.19
C PHE A 101 13.33 -2.07 12.47
N VAL A 102 13.32 -0.92 13.15
CA VAL A 102 12.94 0.36 12.54
C VAL A 102 13.95 0.77 11.46
N CYS A 103 15.24 0.54 11.71
CA CYS A 103 16.30 0.76 10.73
C CYS A 103 16.06 -0.06 9.45
N THR A 104 15.85 -1.37 9.59
CA THR A 104 15.58 -2.25 8.44
C THR A 104 14.29 -1.85 7.74
N ALA A 105 13.20 -1.64 8.48
CA ALA A 105 11.93 -1.20 7.89
C ALA A 105 12.05 0.09 7.08
N LYS A 106 12.91 1.03 7.53
CA LYS A 106 13.17 2.27 6.81
C LYS A 106 14.03 2.06 5.57
N ALA A 107 15.07 1.25 5.67
CA ALA A 107 15.94 0.90 4.54
C ALA A 107 15.17 0.19 3.42
N GLU A 108 14.21 -0.66 3.78
CA GLU A 108 13.36 -1.42 2.85
C GLU A 108 12.12 -0.64 2.37
N GLY A 109 11.98 0.64 2.73
CA GLY A 109 10.86 1.48 2.29
C GLY A 109 9.49 1.12 2.90
N ILE A 110 9.45 0.24 3.91
CA ILE A 110 8.23 -0.17 4.62
C ILE A 110 7.71 0.99 5.48
N ILE A 111 8.61 1.76 6.10
CA ILE A 111 8.29 2.96 6.87
C ILE A 111 9.16 4.14 6.43
N ALA A 112 8.63 5.36 6.52
CA ALA A 112 9.40 6.59 6.34
C ALA A 112 9.65 7.34 7.67
N GLY A 113 8.71 7.20 8.61
CA GLY A 113 8.51 8.14 9.72
C GLY A 113 7.38 9.12 9.41
N TYR A 114 7.17 10.08 10.30
CA TYR A 114 6.26 11.20 10.13
C TYR A 114 7.01 12.42 9.58
N GLY A 115 6.29 13.39 9.02
CA GLY A 115 6.87 14.63 8.47
C GLY A 115 7.64 15.49 9.49
N ASP A 116 7.41 15.26 10.79
CA ASP A 116 8.16 15.88 11.89
C ASP A 116 9.51 15.19 12.18
N GLY A 117 9.90 14.18 11.38
CA GLY A 117 11.15 13.44 11.55
C GLY A 117 11.10 12.41 12.69
N THR A 118 9.92 12.04 13.17
CA THR A 118 9.75 11.04 14.25
C THR A 118 9.16 9.72 13.74
N PHE A 119 9.28 8.66 14.54
CA PHE A 119 8.67 7.35 14.31
C PHE A 119 7.45 7.09 15.20
N LYS A 120 7.40 7.72 16.37
CA LYS A 120 6.39 7.57 17.43
C LYS A 120 6.27 6.12 17.92
N PRO A 121 7.35 5.51 18.45
CA PRO A 121 7.41 4.07 18.74
C PRO A 121 6.33 3.59 19.72
N GLY A 122 5.99 4.41 20.72
CA GLY A 122 4.97 4.08 21.72
C GLY A 122 3.54 4.44 21.31
N GLN A 123 3.32 5.07 20.14
CA GLN A 123 1.97 5.38 19.67
C GLN A 123 1.30 4.10 19.16
N ASN A 124 0.01 3.96 19.44
CA ASN A 124 -0.80 2.88 18.89
C ASN A 124 -0.97 3.02 17.38
N VAL A 125 -0.99 1.89 16.67
CA VAL A 125 -1.09 1.86 15.21
C VAL A 125 -2.56 1.84 14.78
N THR A 126 -2.93 2.74 13.88
CA THR A 126 -4.23 2.68 13.20
C THR A 126 -4.27 1.53 12.19
N PHE A 127 -5.46 1.07 11.81
CA PHE A 127 -5.58 0.01 10.82
C PHE A 127 -4.90 0.34 9.50
N VAL A 128 -5.04 1.57 8.98
CA VAL A 128 -4.39 1.97 7.72
C VAL A 128 -2.87 2.02 7.80
N GLU A 129 -2.32 2.46 8.93
CA GLU A 129 -0.87 2.41 9.17
C GLU A 129 -0.38 0.96 9.26
N ALA A 130 -1.14 0.09 9.94
CA ALA A 130 -0.82 -1.32 10.04
C ALA A 130 -0.93 -2.02 8.67
N ALA A 131 -1.94 -1.69 7.87
CA ALA A 131 -2.13 -2.22 6.53
C ALA A 131 -0.91 -1.90 5.66
N LYS A 132 -0.40 -0.66 5.69
CA LYS A 132 0.84 -0.29 4.99
C LYS A 132 2.03 -1.14 5.44
N ILE A 133 2.29 -1.18 6.75
CA ILE A 133 3.46 -1.88 7.31
C ILE A 133 3.40 -3.38 6.98
N ILE A 134 2.22 -4.00 7.13
CA ILE A 134 2.00 -5.42 6.88
C ILE A 134 2.13 -5.72 5.38
N SER A 135 1.43 -4.98 4.51
CA SER A 135 1.45 -5.24 3.07
C SER A 135 2.85 -5.10 2.48
N LEU A 136 3.55 -4.01 2.79
CA LEU A 136 4.94 -3.81 2.33
C LEU A 136 5.89 -4.83 2.96
N GLY A 137 5.72 -5.15 4.23
CA GLY A 137 6.53 -6.17 4.91
C GLY A 137 6.38 -7.57 4.30
N PHE A 138 5.19 -7.90 3.79
CA PHE A 138 4.92 -9.13 3.02
C PHE A 138 5.36 -9.01 1.54
N GLY A 139 6.28 -8.10 1.23
CA GLY A 139 6.93 -7.96 -0.08
C GLY A 139 6.03 -7.39 -1.18
N GLN A 140 4.89 -6.78 -0.82
CA GLN A 140 4.03 -6.15 -1.81
C GLN A 140 4.58 -4.78 -2.19
N THR A 141 4.51 -4.46 -3.49
CA THR A 141 4.86 -3.14 -4.02
C THR A 141 3.63 -2.51 -4.65
N PHE A 142 3.44 -1.21 -4.44
CA PHE A 142 2.28 -0.48 -4.90
C PHE A 142 2.71 0.81 -5.60
N ALA A 143 1.92 1.27 -6.57
CA ALA A 143 2.13 2.57 -7.20
C ALA A 143 1.90 3.71 -6.19
N ALA A 144 2.67 4.78 -6.33
CA ALA A 144 2.72 5.89 -5.39
C ALA A 144 1.59 6.93 -5.57
N ASP A 145 0.63 6.66 -6.46
CA ASP A 145 -0.31 7.63 -7.04
C ASP A 145 -1.76 7.46 -6.58
N ALA A 146 -1.99 6.75 -5.47
CA ALA A 146 -3.34 6.57 -4.94
C ALA A 146 -3.89 7.85 -4.28
N GLU A 147 -5.12 8.19 -4.64
CA GLU A 147 -5.91 9.30 -4.07
C GLU A 147 -5.95 9.31 -2.54
N LEU A 148 -5.99 8.12 -1.94
CA LEU A 148 -5.79 7.86 -0.52
C LEU A 148 -4.49 7.09 -0.36
N TRP A 149 -3.51 7.65 0.39
CA TRP A 149 -2.18 7.05 0.54
C TRP A 149 -2.20 5.60 1.04
N TYR A 150 -3.26 5.22 1.77
CA TYR A 150 -3.40 3.87 2.32
C TYR A 150 -4.20 2.91 1.45
N ARG A 151 -4.91 3.40 0.44
CA ARG A 151 -5.86 2.61 -0.36
C ARG A 151 -5.22 1.37 -0.98
N PRO A 152 -4.04 1.44 -1.63
CA PRO A 152 -3.44 0.24 -2.23
C PRO A 152 -3.19 -0.88 -1.22
N TYR A 153 -2.80 -0.52 0.01
CA TYR A 153 -2.54 -1.49 1.08
C TYR A 153 -3.84 -2.08 1.63
N VAL A 154 -4.87 -1.26 1.81
CA VAL A 154 -6.18 -1.71 2.30
C VAL A 154 -6.90 -2.55 1.24
N ASP A 155 -6.82 -2.16 -0.04
CA ASP A 155 -7.32 -2.93 -1.18
C ASP A 155 -6.65 -4.30 -1.23
N TYR A 156 -5.32 -4.37 -1.06
CA TYR A 156 -4.63 -5.65 -0.96
C TYR A 156 -5.18 -6.53 0.17
N LEU A 157 -5.37 -5.99 1.37
CA LEU A 157 -5.95 -6.76 2.48
C LEU A 157 -7.40 -7.16 2.20
N SER A 158 -8.19 -6.29 1.57
CA SER A 158 -9.58 -6.57 1.14
C SER A 158 -9.62 -7.73 0.14
N ILE A 159 -8.80 -7.68 -0.92
CA ILE A 159 -8.67 -8.72 -1.94
C ILE A 159 -8.27 -10.07 -1.32
N LYS A 160 -7.40 -10.05 -0.30
CA LYS A 160 -6.98 -11.26 0.42
C LYS A 160 -7.98 -11.71 1.50
N SER A 161 -9.09 -10.99 1.70
CA SER A 161 -10.02 -11.18 2.81
C SER A 161 -9.31 -11.19 4.17
N ALA A 162 -8.27 -10.36 4.30
CA ALA A 162 -7.37 -10.30 5.44
C ALA A 162 -7.80 -9.28 6.51
N ILE A 163 -8.76 -8.39 6.22
CA ILE A 163 -9.28 -7.41 7.19
C ILE A 163 -10.27 -8.11 8.13
N PRO A 164 -10.00 -8.23 9.44
CA PRO A 164 -10.90 -8.89 10.38
C PRO A 164 -12.23 -8.14 10.49
N GLU A 165 -13.33 -8.87 10.73
CA GLU A 165 -14.66 -8.27 10.90
C GLU A 165 -14.72 -7.22 12.02
N SER A 166 -13.93 -7.39 13.08
CA SER A 166 -13.86 -6.45 14.21
C SER A 166 -13.22 -5.10 13.87
N VAL A 167 -12.52 -4.99 12.74
CA VAL A 167 -11.91 -3.74 12.27
C VAL A 167 -12.93 -2.96 11.44
N ASN A 168 -13.78 -2.17 12.11
CA ASN A 168 -14.93 -1.49 11.49
C ASN A 168 -14.68 -0.03 11.06
N ALA A 169 -13.46 0.49 11.22
CA ALA A 169 -13.10 1.83 10.78
C ALA A 169 -11.62 1.92 10.38
N VAL A 170 -11.32 2.70 9.34
CA VAL A 170 -9.95 2.86 8.82
C VAL A 170 -8.97 3.48 9.82
N ALA A 171 -9.47 4.38 10.68
CA ALA A 171 -8.68 5.05 11.71
C ALA A 171 -8.64 4.29 13.05
N LYS A 172 -9.28 3.12 13.16
CA LYS A 172 -9.31 2.33 14.40
C LYS A 172 -7.90 1.89 14.78
N ASN A 173 -7.51 2.05 16.04
CA ASN A 173 -6.31 1.41 16.56
C ASN A 173 -6.52 -0.11 16.63
N ILE A 174 -5.61 -0.88 16.02
CA ILE A 174 -5.73 -2.33 15.99
C ILE A 174 -5.21 -2.97 17.28
N THR A 175 -5.84 -4.08 17.68
CA THR A 175 -5.37 -4.89 18.80
C THR A 175 -4.30 -5.90 18.37
N ARG A 176 -3.58 -6.46 19.34
CA ARG A 176 -2.64 -7.56 19.09
C ARG A 176 -3.34 -8.80 18.51
N GLY A 177 -4.58 -9.07 18.92
CA GLY A 177 -5.41 -10.14 18.36
C GLY A 177 -5.79 -9.90 16.91
N GLU A 178 -6.17 -8.67 16.56
CA GLU A 178 -6.47 -8.28 15.17
C GLU A 178 -5.24 -8.31 14.27
N MET A 179 -4.09 -7.84 14.77
CA MET A 179 -2.80 -7.97 14.10
C MET A 179 -2.48 -9.45 13.80
N ALA A 180 -2.64 -10.33 14.80
CA ALA A 180 -2.41 -11.76 14.62
C ALA A 180 -3.35 -12.35 13.58
N GLU A 181 -4.61 -11.91 13.53
CA GLU A 181 -5.57 -12.37 12.54
C GLU A 181 -5.23 -11.90 11.12
N ILE A 182 -4.78 -10.66 10.93
CA ILE A 182 -4.31 -10.18 9.61
C ILE A 182 -3.12 -11.01 9.14
N ILE A 183 -2.10 -11.18 10.00
CA ILE A 183 -0.90 -11.99 9.68
C ILE A 183 -1.29 -13.43 9.37
N TYR A 184 -2.14 -14.05 10.18
CA TYR A 184 -2.63 -15.41 9.95
C TYR A 184 -3.29 -15.55 8.59
N ARG A 185 -4.21 -14.64 8.24
CA ARG A 185 -4.93 -14.68 6.96
C ARG A 185 -4.00 -14.54 5.76
N LEU A 186 -3.02 -13.64 5.82
CA LEU A 186 -2.04 -13.46 4.75
C LEU A 186 -1.07 -14.65 4.64
N HIS A 187 -0.47 -15.04 5.76
CA HIS A 187 0.57 -16.06 5.80
C HIS A 187 0.02 -17.48 5.53
N ALA A 188 -1.20 -17.78 5.99
CA ALA A 188 -1.87 -19.06 5.76
C ALA A 188 -2.84 -19.05 4.57
N ALA A 189 -2.95 -17.92 3.86
CA ALA A 189 -3.93 -17.72 2.78
C ALA A 189 -5.39 -18.04 3.18
N VAL A 190 -5.78 -17.69 4.41
CA VAL A 190 -7.13 -17.95 4.94
C VAL A 190 -8.08 -16.84 4.55
N SER A 191 -9.07 -17.18 3.71
CA SER A 191 -10.10 -16.24 3.24
C SER A 191 -11.54 -16.65 3.60
N SER A 192 -11.72 -17.75 4.33
CA SER A 192 -13.04 -18.32 4.69
C SER A 192 -13.70 -17.67 5.90
N ARG A 193 -12.92 -16.95 6.73
CA ARG A 193 -13.41 -16.30 7.96
C ARG A 193 -14.08 -14.96 7.61
N PRO A 194 -15.11 -14.52 8.36
CA PRO A 194 -15.76 -13.22 8.17
C PRO A 194 -14.74 -12.07 8.10
N ALA A 195 -14.89 -11.19 7.12
CA ALA A 195 -13.93 -10.15 6.82
C ALA A 195 -14.64 -8.84 6.48
N GLN A 196 -13.89 -7.75 6.49
CA GLN A 196 -14.33 -6.47 5.92
C GLN A 196 -13.78 -6.34 4.49
N ALA A 197 -14.58 -5.76 3.62
CA ALA A 197 -14.18 -5.22 2.33
C ALA A 197 -13.93 -3.72 2.45
N PHE A 198 -13.07 -3.19 1.59
CA PHE A 198 -12.89 -1.76 1.43
C PHE A 198 -13.56 -1.30 0.14
N VAL A 199 -14.55 -0.42 0.26
CA VAL A 199 -15.39 0.08 -0.82
C VAL A 199 -15.61 1.57 -0.57
N ASP A 200 -15.37 2.40 -1.58
CA ASP A 200 -15.62 3.86 -1.54
C ASP A 200 -15.06 4.55 -0.29
N GLY A 201 -13.81 4.23 0.06
CA GLY A 201 -13.13 4.85 1.21
C GLY A 201 -13.53 4.29 2.58
N SER A 202 -14.44 3.31 2.64
CA SER A 202 -15.03 2.79 3.88
C SER A 202 -14.91 1.27 4.03
N LEU A 203 -14.89 0.80 5.28
CA LEU A 203 -14.92 -0.63 5.60
C LEU A 203 -16.36 -1.12 5.75
N THR A 204 -16.70 -2.19 5.02
CA THR A 204 -18.04 -2.79 5.07
C THR A 204 -17.93 -4.32 5.19
N PRO A 205 -18.89 -5.00 5.86
CA PRO A 205 -18.86 -6.45 5.97
C PRO A 205 -18.83 -7.12 4.60
N MET A 206 -17.89 -8.05 4.41
CA MET A 206 -17.68 -8.72 3.13
C MET A 206 -18.79 -9.75 2.88
N THR A 207 -19.66 -9.46 1.92
CA THR A 207 -20.66 -10.43 1.42
C THR A 207 -20.06 -11.33 0.34
N THR A 208 -20.75 -12.42 0.01
CA THR A 208 -20.35 -13.33 -1.07
C THR A 208 -20.33 -12.61 -2.43
N GLU A 209 -21.30 -11.74 -2.67
CA GLU A 209 -21.40 -10.92 -3.89
C GLU A 209 -20.21 -9.98 -4.00
N LEU A 210 -19.93 -9.23 -2.93
CA LEU A 210 -18.83 -8.27 -2.91
C LEU A 210 -17.46 -8.95 -3.04
N LYS A 211 -17.28 -10.10 -2.38
CA LYS A 211 -16.06 -10.91 -2.55
C LYS A 211 -15.86 -11.36 -4.00
N THR A 212 -16.94 -11.68 -4.70
CA THR A 212 -16.90 -12.08 -6.11
C THR A 212 -16.54 -10.89 -7.01
N GLN A 213 -17.12 -9.72 -6.75
CA GLN A 213 -16.83 -8.47 -7.48
C GLN A 213 -15.35 -8.06 -7.34
N ILE A 214 -14.86 -7.94 -6.10
CA ILE A 214 -13.47 -7.58 -5.80
C ILE A 214 -12.49 -8.57 -6.44
N SER A 215 -12.80 -9.87 -6.39
CA SER A 215 -11.97 -10.91 -7.01
C SER A 215 -11.96 -10.84 -8.53
N ALA A 216 -13.02 -10.31 -9.17
CA ALA A 216 -13.08 -10.13 -10.61
C ALA A 216 -12.31 -8.88 -11.04
N GLU A 217 -12.48 -7.77 -10.33
CA GLU A 217 -11.78 -6.50 -10.58
C GLU A 217 -10.26 -6.64 -10.41
N ALA A 218 -9.81 -7.33 -9.36
CA ALA A 218 -8.39 -7.58 -9.12
C ALA A 218 -7.70 -8.40 -10.24
N LYS A 219 -8.46 -9.19 -11.01
CA LYS A 219 -7.93 -9.92 -12.18
C LYS A 219 -7.78 -9.04 -13.42
N LEU A 220 -8.59 -7.99 -13.51
CA LEU A 220 -8.61 -7.07 -14.64
C LEU A 220 -7.56 -5.96 -14.48
N ASN A 221 -7.25 -5.56 -13.24
CA ASN A 221 -6.24 -4.55 -12.95
C ASN A 221 -5.25 -5.02 -11.86
N PRO A 222 -4.20 -5.78 -12.22
CA PRO A 222 -3.22 -6.27 -11.27
C PRO A 222 -2.24 -5.15 -10.87
N SER A 223 -2.71 -4.17 -10.10
CA SER A 223 -1.85 -3.13 -9.49
C SER A 223 -0.91 -3.69 -8.39
N THR A 224 -0.98 -5.00 -8.10
CA THR A 224 -0.18 -5.68 -7.08
C THR A 224 0.86 -6.60 -7.72
N SER A 225 2.08 -6.09 -7.87
CA SER A 225 3.25 -6.90 -8.23
C SER A 225 3.68 -7.71 -7.01
N THR A 226 3.57 -9.04 -7.09
CA THR A 226 4.11 -9.97 -6.08
C THR A 226 5.49 -10.41 -6.54
N THR A 227 6.55 -9.96 -5.88
CA THR A 227 7.88 -10.58 -6.04
C THR A 227 8.18 -11.42 -4.82
N THR A 228 8.37 -12.73 -5.03
CA THR A 228 8.82 -13.66 -3.99
C THR A 228 10.34 -13.48 -3.83
N PRO A 229 10.87 -13.15 -2.65
CA PRO A 229 12.31 -13.13 -2.44
C PRO A 229 12.83 -14.58 -2.44
N THR A 230 13.52 -14.98 -3.50
CA THR A 230 14.27 -16.25 -3.54
C THR A 230 15.75 -15.91 -3.59
N THR A 231 16.41 -15.89 -2.43
CA THR A 231 17.86 -15.81 -2.31
C THR A 231 18.45 -17.21 -2.16
N THR A 232 18.67 -17.91 -3.28
CA THR A 232 19.60 -19.06 -3.30
C THR A 232 20.98 -18.56 -3.68
N ASN A 233 21.83 -18.31 -2.69
CA ASN A 233 23.27 -18.19 -2.88
C ASN A 233 23.94 -19.47 -2.34
N THR A 234 24.56 -20.24 -3.23
CA THR A 234 25.60 -21.21 -2.87
C THR A 234 26.85 -20.98 -3.72
N PRO A 235 28.05 -21.33 -3.20
CA PRO A 235 29.32 -20.72 -3.60
C PRO A 235 29.97 -21.36 -4.84
N ASN A 236 30.71 -20.55 -5.59
CA ASN A 236 31.53 -20.92 -6.75
C ASN A 236 32.60 -22.00 -6.47
N THR A 237 32.73 -22.99 -7.36
CA THR A 237 34.00 -23.40 -8.04
C THR A 237 33.73 -24.46 -9.14
N PRO A 238 34.65 -24.67 -10.12
CA PRO A 238 34.28 -24.86 -11.53
C PRO A 238 34.54 -26.27 -12.10
N GLY A 239 33.73 -26.69 -13.08
CA GLY A 239 34.08 -27.82 -13.96
C GLY A 239 32.91 -28.54 -14.64
N THR A 240 32.70 -28.20 -15.91
CA THR A 240 32.33 -29.07 -17.06
C THR A 240 31.13 -30.05 -17.04
N SER A 241 30.41 -29.98 -18.17
CA SER A 241 29.54 -30.96 -18.85
C SER A 241 28.15 -31.25 -18.29
N ALA A 242 27.18 -30.99 -19.17
CA ALA A 242 25.74 -31.15 -19.00
C ALA A 242 25.29 -32.61 -19.15
N GLU A 243 24.22 -32.97 -18.43
CA GLU A 243 23.18 -33.86 -18.92
C GLU A 243 21.84 -33.53 -18.24
N VAL A 244 20.76 -33.64 -19.01
CA VAL A 244 19.43 -33.01 -18.84
C VAL A 244 18.44 -33.95 -18.14
N LEU A 245 17.49 -33.37 -17.38
CA LEU A 245 16.04 -33.70 -17.21
C LEU A 245 15.56 -33.29 -15.79
N GLY A 246 14.47 -32.55 -15.55
CA GLY A 246 13.49 -31.94 -16.45
C GLY A 246 12.53 -30.98 -15.70
N ASN A 247 11.81 -30.21 -16.53
CA ASN A 247 10.58 -29.44 -16.31
C ASN A 247 10.41 -28.55 -15.08
N THR A 248 10.51 -27.23 -15.31
CA THR A 248 9.62 -26.24 -14.70
C THR A 248 9.21 -25.24 -15.76
N THR A 249 7.91 -25.14 -16.02
CA THR A 249 7.30 -24.20 -16.96
C THR A 249 7.33 -22.80 -16.36
N ILE A 250 8.09 -21.88 -16.98
CA ILE A 250 8.02 -20.45 -16.71
C ILE A 250 7.21 -19.83 -17.85
N ASN A 251 6.13 -19.14 -17.50
CA ASN A 251 5.29 -18.39 -18.43
C ASN A 251 5.59 -16.89 -18.22
N LEU A 252 6.25 -16.26 -19.19
CA LEU A 252 6.52 -14.82 -19.23
C LEU A 252 5.69 -14.20 -20.35
N ASN A 253 4.72 -13.37 -19.97
CA ASN A 253 3.96 -12.54 -20.90
C ASN A 253 4.84 -11.36 -21.37
N ASN A 254 5.35 -11.48 -22.60
CA ASN A 254 5.89 -10.49 -23.56
C ASN A 254 6.93 -9.42 -23.14
N PRO A 255 8.15 -9.40 -23.72
CA PRO A 255 9.13 -8.32 -23.52
C PRO A 255 8.89 -7.14 -24.48
N MET A 256 8.87 -5.92 -23.94
CA MET A 256 9.00 -4.67 -24.73
C MET A 256 10.48 -4.38 -25.02
N ILE A 257 10.79 -3.91 -26.23
CA ILE A 257 12.14 -3.46 -26.64
C ILE A 257 12.06 -1.99 -27.06
N CYS A 258 12.94 -1.12 -26.53
CA CYS A 258 13.08 0.28 -26.94
C CYS A 258 14.24 0.45 -27.93
N GLU A 259 14.01 1.13 -29.05
CA GLU A 259 15.00 1.23 -30.14
C GLU A 259 15.94 2.45 -30.08
N SER A 260 15.60 3.54 -29.36
CA SER A 260 16.56 4.63 -29.10
C SER A 260 16.17 5.49 -27.89
N CYS A 261 17.17 6.01 -27.19
CA CYS A 261 17.04 6.99 -26.10
C CYS A 261 17.64 8.31 -26.58
N GLN A 262 16.89 9.41 -26.62
CA GLN A 262 17.49 10.73 -26.77
C GLN A 262 18.01 11.23 -25.41
N ALA A 263 19.28 11.62 -25.36
CA ALA A 263 19.82 12.35 -24.21
C ALA A 263 19.19 13.76 -24.18
N GLY A 264 18.36 14.02 -23.17
CA GLY A 264 17.82 15.35 -22.92
C GLY A 264 18.91 16.38 -22.65
N PHE A 265 18.72 17.58 -23.22
CA PHE A 265 19.62 18.72 -23.12
C PHE A 265 19.88 19.17 -21.66
N ILE A 266 21.08 19.70 -21.46
CA ILE A 266 21.75 20.22 -20.26
C ILE A 266 20.81 20.76 -19.15
N GLY A 267 20.78 20.09 -17.98
CA GLY A 267 20.30 20.71 -16.73
C GLY A 267 19.53 19.89 -15.69
N GLN A 268 19.38 18.56 -15.81
CA GLN A 268 18.64 17.72 -14.84
C GLN A 268 19.46 16.48 -14.39
N PRO A 269 19.28 15.96 -13.16
CA PRO A 269 19.98 14.78 -12.67
C PRO A 269 19.51 13.49 -13.38
N SER A 270 20.48 12.61 -13.65
CA SER A 270 20.34 11.31 -14.33
C SER A 270 19.32 10.40 -13.65
N ASN A 271 18.22 10.05 -14.33
CA ASN A 271 17.54 8.73 -14.27
C ASN A 271 16.21 8.64 -15.07
N SER A 272 15.86 9.58 -15.95
CA SER A 272 14.68 9.44 -16.83
C SER A 272 15.12 9.33 -18.29
N CYS A 273 15.15 8.12 -18.85
CA CYS A 273 15.12 7.92 -20.31
C CYS A 273 13.65 7.85 -20.74
N ALA A 274 13.25 8.65 -21.73
CA ALA A 274 11.97 8.49 -22.43
C ALA A 274 12.20 7.58 -23.65
N CYS A 275 11.37 6.54 -23.83
CA CYS A 275 11.42 5.69 -25.02
C CYS A 275 10.59 6.30 -26.15
N GLU A 276 11.20 6.49 -27.32
CA GLU A 276 10.56 7.14 -28.47
C GLU A 276 9.66 6.18 -29.28
N ARG A 277 9.88 4.85 -29.19
CA ARG A 277 9.04 3.80 -29.78
C ARG A 277 9.06 2.52 -28.96
N ALA A 278 7.94 1.79 -28.95
CA ALA A 278 7.80 0.47 -28.37
C ALA A 278 7.15 -0.50 -29.36
N TYR A 279 7.66 -1.73 -29.38
CA TYR A 279 7.16 -2.80 -30.27
C TYR A 279 6.66 -3.99 -29.46
N ILE A 280 5.59 -4.61 -29.94
CA ILE A 280 5.04 -5.87 -29.41
C ILE A 280 5.36 -6.99 -30.41
N PHE A 281 6.07 -8.01 -29.94
CA PHE A 281 6.38 -9.22 -30.71
C PHE A 281 5.50 -10.39 -30.26
N GLU A 282 5.27 -11.34 -31.17
CA GLU A 282 4.61 -12.61 -30.86
C GLU A 282 5.67 -13.71 -31.02
N GLN A 283 6.00 -14.43 -29.94
CA GLN A 283 7.02 -15.48 -30.00
C GLN A 283 6.47 -16.76 -30.66
N THR A 284 7.22 -17.26 -31.64
CA THR A 284 7.19 -18.65 -32.09
C THR A 284 8.64 -19.16 -32.08
N TYR A 285 8.88 -20.28 -31.37
CA TYR A 285 10.11 -21.12 -31.30
C TYR A 285 10.94 -21.10 -29.99
N PRO A 286 11.55 -22.25 -29.60
CA PRO A 286 12.29 -22.42 -28.35
C PRO A 286 13.72 -21.86 -28.38
N ALA A 287 14.19 -21.40 -27.22
CA ALA A 287 15.29 -20.43 -26.98
C ALA A 287 16.74 -20.85 -27.34
N GLU A 288 16.98 -21.94 -28.06
CA GLU A 288 18.33 -22.54 -28.16
C GLU A 288 19.19 -22.06 -29.36
N GLN A 289 18.75 -21.09 -30.18
CA GLN A 289 19.44 -20.75 -31.44
C GLN A 289 19.93 -19.30 -31.65
N CYS A 290 19.83 -18.38 -30.69
CA CYS A 290 20.33 -17.00 -30.90
C CYS A 290 21.66 -16.76 -30.13
N GLY A 291 22.79 -16.70 -30.85
CA GLY A 291 24.14 -16.44 -30.30
C GLY A 291 24.44 -14.96 -30.03
N THR A 292 25.34 -14.67 -29.08
CA THR A 292 25.62 -13.33 -28.52
C THR A 292 26.94 -12.72 -29.05
N VAL A 293 27.00 -11.41 -29.26
CA VAL A 293 28.25 -10.64 -29.53
C VAL A 293 28.35 -9.49 -28.52
N GLU A 294 29.54 -9.29 -27.92
CA GLU A 294 29.81 -8.35 -26.80
C GLU A 294 30.22 -6.94 -27.24
N PHE A 295 29.68 -5.91 -26.57
CA PHE A 295 30.33 -4.59 -26.43
C PHE A 295 29.95 -3.90 -25.10
N THR A 296 30.80 -2.98 -24.63
CA THR A 296 30.69 -2.25 -23.36
C THR A 296 30.20 -0.80 -23.51
N CYS A 297 29.22 -0.41 -22.69
CA CYS A 297 28.93 0.99 -22.32
C CYS A 297 28.61 1.05 -20.80
N GLY A 298 28.95 2.17 -20.15
CA GLY A 298 29.14 2.30 -18.69
C GLY A 298 28.04 1.75 -17.76
N GLU A 299 28.52 1.07 -16.72
CA GLU A 299 27.91 0.52 -15.48
C GLU A 299 26.41 0.17 -15.50
N GLY A 300 26.08 -0.91 -16.22
CA GLY A 300 24.84 -1.68 -16.06
C GLY A 300 24.65 -2.65 -17.22
N TYR A 301 24.91 -3.94 -17.00
CA TYR A 301 24.85 -4.99 -18.04
C TYR A 301 23.41 -5.24 -18.52
N GLY A 302 23.17 -5.19 -19.82
CA GLY A 302 21.89 -5.57 -20.45
C GLY A 302 22.12 -6.25 -21.79
N TYR A 303 21.31 -7.28 -22.10
CA TYR A 303 21.38 -8.08 -23.33
C TYR A 303 20.31 -7.63 -24.33
N PHE A 304 20.62 -7.62 -25.64
CA PHE A 304 19.60 -7.65 -26.68
C PHE A 304 19.92 -8.74 -27.71
N THR A 305 18.92 -9.56 -28.04
CA THR A 305 18.90 -10.42 -29.23
C THR A 305 18.24 -9.69 -30.38
N ASN A 306 18.85 -9.71 -31.58
CA ASN A 306 18.25 -9.17 -32.80
C ASN A 306 16.97 -9.98 -33.15
N PRO A 307 15.75 -9.41 -33.01
CA PRO A 307 14.50 -10.18 -33.13
C PRO A 307 14.24 -10.72 -34.54
N GLU A 308 14.71 -10.04 -35.58
CA GLU A 308 14.51 -10.43 -36.97
C GLU A 308 15.28 -11.71 -37.33
N GLN A 309 16.48 -11.89 -36.78
CA GLN A 309 17.26 -13.12 -36.98
C GLN A 309 16.64 -14.33 -36.26
N CYS A 310 15.85 -14.09 -35.21
CA CYS A 310 15.11 -15.13 -34.48
C CYS A 310 13.69 -15.34 -35.05
N GLY A 311 13.35 -14.77 -36.22
CA GLY A 311 12.09 -15.03 -36.94
C GLY A 311 10.83 -14.45 -36.29
N CYS A 312 10.97 -13.53 -35.32
CA CYS A 312 9.85 -12.87 -34.68
C CYS A 312 9.16 -11.91 -35.67
N LYS A 313 7.82 -12.00 -35.79
CA LYS A 313 7.03 -11.07 -36.61
C LYS A 313 6.53 -9.90 -35.77
N LEU A 314 6.68 -8.69 -36.30
CA LEU A 314 6.15 -7.47 -35.70
C LEU A 314 4.61 -7.54 -35.71
N LYS A 315 3.97 -7.37 -34.55
CA LYS A 315 2.50 -7.43 -34.45
C LYS A 315 1.85 -6.06 -34.65
N GLU A 316 2.46 -5.00 -34.14
CA GLU A 316 2.02 -3.61 -34.33
C GLU A 316 3.16 -2.62 -34.00
N GLU A 317 3.22 -1.50 -34.72
CA GLU A 317 4.12 -0.37 -34.42
C GLU A 317 3.32 0.72 -33.71
N ILE A 318 3.75 1.15 -32.53
CA ILE A 318 3.16 2.29 -31.81
C ILE A 318 4.03 3.52 -32.10
N ILE A 319 3.50 4.46 -32.90
CA ILE A 319 4.11 5.79 -33.13
C ILE A 319 3.16 6.84 -32.53
N GLU A 320 3.67 7.68 -31.64
CA GLU A 320 2.91 8.78 -31.04
C GLU A 320 2.71 9.96 -32.00
N TYR A 321 1.48 10.49 -32.04
CA TYR A 321 1.21 11.92 -32.23
C TYR A 321 -0.19 12.27 -31.69
N TRP A 322 -0.27 12.70 -30.43
CA TRP A 322 -1.50 13.21 -29.80
C TRP A 322 -1.58 14.73 -29.94
N LEU A 323 -1.78 15.26 -31.15
CA LEU A 323 -2.32 16.61 -31.34
C LEU A 323 -3.10 16.72 -32.66
N ALA A 324 -4.37 17.11 -32.52
CA ALA A 324 -5.26 17.74 -33.49
C ALA A 324 -5.68 16.94 -34.75
N THR A 325 -6.92 16.44 -34.74
CA THR A 325 -8.05 16.77 -35.64
C THR A 325 -9.03 15.60 -35.74
N GLU A 326 -10.31 15.81 -35.40
CA GLU A 326 -11.37 14.90 -35.85
C GLU A 326 -11.63 15.11 -37.36
N PRO A 327 -12.09 14.07 -38.10
CA PRO A 327 -13.54 13.96 -38.28
C PRO A 327 -14.11 12.52 -38.32
N THR A 328 -15.22 12.37 -37.59
CA THR A 328 -16.38 11.52 -37.89
C THR A 328 -16.21 9.99 -37.90
N PHE A 329 -16.50 9.37 -36.75
CA PHE A 329 -17.16 8.06 -36.74
C PHE A 329 -18.43 8.15 -35.89
N LYS A 330 -19.58 7.81 -36.50
CA LYS A 330 -20.89 7.99 -35.91
C LYS A 330 -21.12 7.00 -34.76
N LEU A 331 -21.59 7.58 -33.65
CA LEU A 331 -22.14 6.96 -32.44
C LEU A 331 -23.06 5.76 -32.74
N ASN A 332 -22.72 4.61 -32.13
CA ASN A 332 -23.73 3.77 -31.50
C ASN A 332 -23.66 4.06 -30.00
N ALA A 333 -24.84 4.26 -29.40
CA ALA A 333 -25.09 4.85 -28.09
C ALA A 333 -24.11 4.39 -26.99
N LEU A 334 -23.44 5.37 -26.37
CA LEU A 334 -22.81 5.23 -25.07
C LEU A 334 -23.91 5.07 -24.02
N ASP A 335 -23.77 4.05 -23.18
CA ASP A 335 -24.43 3.96 -21.89
C ASP A 335 -23.77 4.99 -20.96
N GLU A 336 -24.49 6.07 -20.64
CA GLU A 336 -24.06 7.18 -19.79
C GLU A 336 -24.05 6.80 -18.30
N THR A 337 -23.25 5.80 -17.90
CA THR A 337 -23.17 5.40 -16.48
C THR A 337 -21.75 5.12 -15.98
N ALA A 338 -20.73 5.76 -16.56
CA ALA A 338 -19.47 5.93 -15.84
C ALA A 338 -19.68 6.99 -14.74
N PRO A 339 -19.44 6.68 -13.45
CA PRO A 339 -19.63 7.65 -12.37
C PRO A 339 -18.63 8.80 -12.56
N ILE A 340 -19.16 10.01 -12.67
CA ILE A 340 -18.38 11.24 -12.69
C ILE A 340 -17.77 11.41 -11.28
N VAL A 341 -16.45 11.41 -11.18
CA VAL A 341 -15.74 11.66 -9.92
C VAL A 341 -15.64 13.17 -9.77
N HIS A 342 -16.04 13.70 -8.62
CA HIS A 342 -16.11 15.13 -8.37
C HIS A 342 -15.13 15.53 -7.25
N GLY A 343 -14.96 16.84 -7.02
CA GLY A 343 -14.22 17.33 -5.85
C GLY A 343 -14.69 16.70 -4.52
N SER A 344 -13.84 16.77 -3.50
CA SER A 344 -14.08 16.12 -2.19
C SER A 344 -14.31 17.15 -1.08
N TYR A 345 -15.19 16.81 -0.12
CA TYR A 345 -15.43 17.61 1.07
C TYR A 345 -15.30 16.78 2.34
N GLU A 346 -14.29 17.08 3.15
CA GLU A 346 -13.89 16.24 4.27
C GLU A 346 -13.61 17.06 5.54
N ALA A 347 -13.78 16.46 6.72
CA ALA A 347 -13.36 17.09 7.97
C ALA A 347 -11.84 17.07 8.10
N LEU A 348 -11.24 18.22 8.43
CA LEU A 348 -9.81 18.28 8.68
C LEU A 348 -9.45 17.44 9.92
N ASN A 349 -8.52 16.52 9.75
CA ASN A 349 -7.99 15.68 10.81
C ASN A 349 -6.45 15.59 10.73
N ALA A 350 -5.82 15.06 11.77
CA ALA A 350 -4.37 15.05 11.89
C ALA A 350 -3.70 14.30 10.72
N GLY A 351 -2.90 15.01 9.92
CA GLY A 351 -2.21 14.46 8.76
C GLY A 351 -2.98 14.53 7.45
N ALA A 352 -4.27 14.91 7.45
CA ALA A 352 -5.07 15.02 6.23
C ALA A 352 -4.57 16.14 5.31
N LEU A 353 -4.18 17.28 5.89
CA LEU A 353 -3.63 18.40 5.13
C LEU A 353 -2.29 18.03 4.48
N GLU A 354 -1.39 17.41 5.24
CA GLU A 354 -0.09 16.98 4.74
C GLU A 354 -0.21 15.89 3.67
N ALA A 355 -1.21 15.00 3.78
CA ALA A 355 -1.48 13.96 2.79
C ALA A 355 -2.05 14.52 1.47
N ALA A 356 -2.73 15.67 1.50
CA ALA A 356 -3.29 16.30 0.31
C ALA A 356 -2.27 17.15 -0.49
N LEU A 357 -1.11 17.48 0.09
CA LEU A 357 -0.06 18.26 -0.57
C LEU A 357 0.55 17.47 -1.74
N GLY A 358 0.56 18.05 -2.95
CA GLY A 358 1.16 17.44 -4.14
C GLY A 358 0.48 17.89 -5.43
N ASN A 359 -0.72 17.36 -5.70
CA ASN A 359 -1.42 17.52 -6.98
C ASN A 359 -2.89 17.98 -6.83
N LYS A 360 -3.32 18.36 -5.63
CA LYS A 360 -4.70 18.79 -5.39
C LYS A 360 -4.79 20.30 -5.16
N ASN A 361 -5.88 20.90 -5.64
CA ASN A 361 -6.33 22.22 -5.23
C ASN A 361 -6.87 22.11 -3.79
N ILE A 362 -6.12 22.60 -2.81
CA ILE A 362 -6.48 22.46 -1.39
C ILE A 362 -7.17 23.72 -0.91
N ILE A 363 -8.41 23.57 -0.46
CA ILE A 363 -9.23 24.63 0.12
C ILE A 363 -9.48 24.32 1.60
N LEU A 364 -9.09 25.22 2.50
CA LEU A 364 -9.44 25.16 3.91
C LEU A 364 -10.65 26.05 4.16
N PHE A 365 -11.80 25.44 4.43
CA PHE A 365 -12.98 26.15 4.90
C PHE A 365 -12.97 26.21 6.42
N PHE A 366 -12.54 27.34 6.98
CA PHE A 366 -12.68 27.59 8.41
C PHE A 366 -14.16 27.76 8.74
N HIS A 367 -14.61 27.02 9.75
CA HIS A 367 -16.01 26.87 10.15
C HIS A 367 -16.14 26.75 11.68
N ALA A 368 -17.25 27.23 12.23
CA ALA A 368 -17.69 26.87 13.59
C ALA A 368 -19.17 26.47 13.60
N ASP A 369 -19.53 25.43 14.37
CA ASP A 369 -20.91 24.88 14.38
C ASP A 369 -21.96 25.90 14.85
N TRP A 370 -21.56 26.86 15.68
CA TRP A 370 -22.43 27.91 16.21
C TRP A 370 -22.61 29.12 15.26
N CYS A 371 -21.88 29.16 14.15
CA CYS A 371 -21.88 30.27 13.20
C CYS A 371 -22.93 30.05 12.09
N PRO A 372 -23.98 30.90 11.99
CA PRO A 372 -25.06 30.70 11.01
C PRO A 372 -24.59 30.71 9.55
N ASP A 373 -23.70 31.64 9.19
CA ASP A 373 -23.15 31.73 7.82
C ASP A 373 -22.30 30.49 7.50
N CYS A 374 -21.56 29.99 8.48
CA CYS A 374 -20.75 28.78 8.34
C CYS A 374 -21.61 27.54 8.12
N VAL A 375 -22.73 27.41 8.83
CA VAL A 375 -23.68 26.31 8.64
C VAL A 375 -24.33 26.40 7.27
N LYS A 376 -24.72 27.61 6.82
CA LYS A 376 -25.28 27.82 5.48
C LYS A 376 -24.29 27.40 4.39
N THR A 377 -23.05 27.87 4.48
CA THR A 377 -22.01 27.53 3.50
C THR A 377 -21.59 26.06 3.57
N ASP A 378 -21.59 25.43 4.75
CA ASP A 378 -21.38 23.98 4.90
C ASP A 378 -22.42 23.15 4.15
N THR A 379 -23.69 23.56 4.18
CA THR A 379 -24.76 22.94 3.38
C THR A 379 -24.54 23.18 1.90
N GLU A 380 -24.25 24.42 1.50
CA GLU A 380 -24.04 24.77 0.09
C GLU A 380 -22.86 24.01 -0.54
N ILE A 381 -21.74 23.89 0.18
CA ILE A 381 -20.58 23.11 -0.27
C ILE A 381 -20.97 21.64 -0.47
N LYS A 382 -21.72 21.03 0.45
CA LYS A 382 -22.15 19.63 0.32
C LYS A 382 -23.06 19.42 -0.88
N ASP A 383 -23.98 20.36 -1.12
CA ASP A 383 -24.95 20.26 -2.21
C ASP A 383 -24.32 20.48 -3.58
N ARG A 384 -23.24 21.27 -3.65
CA ARG A 384 -22.60 21.71 -4.91
C ARG A 384 -21.20 21.16 -5.12
N ILE A 385 -20.71 20.24 -4.28
CA ILE A 385 -19.34 19.71 -4.37
C ILE A 385 -19.00 19.14 -5.75
N THR A 386 -20.03 18.69 -6.47
CA THR A 386 -19.95 18.19 -7.84
C THR A 386 -19.53 19.22 -8.89
N GLU A 387 -19.64 20.50 -8.57
CA GLU A 387 -19.23 21.59 -9.45
C GLU A 387 -17.73 21.90 -9.36
N LEU A 388 -17.02 21.37 -8.36
CA LEU A 388 -15.58 21.56 -8.25
C LEU A 388 -14.80 20.62 -9.17
N PRO A 389 -13.62 21.07 -9.67
CA PRO A 389 -12.69 20.21 -10.38
C PRO A 389 -12.32 18.93 -9.59
N GLU A 390 -12.04 17.85 -10.30
CA GLU A 390 -11.72 16.53 -9.71
C GLU A 390 -10.51 16.55 -8.77
N ASP A 391 -9.56 17.45 -9.02
CA ASP A 391 -8.37 17.65 -8.22
C ASP A 391 -8.60 18.55 -6.98
N SER A 392 -9.84 18.98 -6.72
CA SER A 392 -10.14 19.90 -5.61
C SER A 392 -10.60 19.19 -4.35
N ILE A 393 -10.03 19.58 -3.21
CA ILE A 393 -10.45 19.12 -1.89
C ILE A 393 -10.74 20.31 -0.97
N ILE A 394 -11.94 20.33 -0.41
CA ILE A 394 -12.30 21.25 0.67
C ILE A 394 -12.16 20.51 2.00
N PHE A 395 -11.31 21.03 2.89
CA PHE A 395 -11.24 20.62 4.28
C PHE A 395 -12.10 21.52 5.16
N LYS A 396 -13.15 20.95 5.74
CA LYS A 396 -13.91 21.56 6.84
C LYS A 396 -13.00 21.66 8.06
N THR A 397 -12.53 22.88 8.31
CA THR A 397 -11.49 23.21 9.29
C THR A 397 -12.16 23.84 10.51
N ASP A 398 -12.14 23.14 11.64
CA ASP A 398 -12.75 23.64 12.88
C ASP A 398 -11.99 24.88 13.39
N TYR A 399 -12.62 26.04 13.32
CA TYR A 399 -12.02 27.32 13.69
C TYR A 399 -11.58 27.34 15.16
N ASP A 400 -12.35 26.76 16.07
CA ASP A 400 -12.05 26.79 17.49
C ASP A 400 -10.88 25.87 17.84
N LYS A 401 -10.72 24.75 17.11
CA LYS A 401 -9.66 23.75 17.35
C LYS A 401 -8.35 24.05 16.59
N GLU A 402 -8.42 24.57 15.37
CA GLU A 402 -7.26 24.70 14.47
C GLU A 402 -6.47 25.99 14.67
N VAL A 403 -6.02 26.20 15.91
CA VAL A 403 -5.29 27.42 16.33
C VAL A 403 -4.03 27.66 15.49
N LYS A 404 -3.27 26.60 15.16
CA LYS A 404 -2.03 26.71 14.38
C LYS A 404 -2.28 27.17 12.95
N LEU A 405 -3.29 26.63 12.29
CA LEU A 405 -3.63 27.03 10.92
C LEU A 405 -4.22 28.44 10.87
N ARG A 406 -5.04 28.80 11.86
CA ARG A 406 -5.52 30.20 12.01
C ARG A 406 -4.37 31.18 12.17
N GLN A 407 -3.39 30.85 13.01
CA GLN A 407 -2.19 31.68 13.18
C GLN A 407 -1.36 31.75 11.89
N LYS A 408 -1.17 30.60 11.21
CA LYS A 408 -0.39 30.52 9.96
C LYS A 408 -0.96 31.39 8.85
N PHE A 409 -2.28 31.35 8.63
CA PHE A 409 -2.95 32.07 7.54
C PHE A 409 -3.60 33.38 7.98
N GLU A 410 -3.43 33.76 9.25
CA GLU A 410 -3.99 34.96 9.89
C GLU A 410 -5.52 35.02 9.80
N ILE A 411 -6.19 33.90 10.08
CA ILE A 411 -7.65 33.78 10.00
C ILE A 411 -8.28 34.27 11.29
N THR A 412 -8.97 35.41 11.20
CA THR A 412 -9.64 36.06 12.32
C THR A 412 -11.15 35.81 12.36
N SER A 413 -11.73 35.19 11.32
CA SER A 413 -13.17 34.88 11.24
C SER A 413 -13.39 33.40 10.99
N GLN A 414 -14.42 32.86 11.61
CA GLN A 414 -14.88 31.49 11.47
C GLN A 414 -15.61 31.21 10.16
N HIS A 415 -15.90 32.22 9.33
CA HIS A 415 -16.44 32.04 7.98
C HIS A 415 -15.39 32.55 6.99
N SER A 416 -14.42 31.69 6.67
CA SER A 416 -13.29 32.07 5.81
C SER A 416 -12.78 30.87 5.01
N ILE A 417 -12.32 31.15 3.80
CA ILE A 417 -11.59 30.20 2.97
C ILE A 417 -10.12 30.57 2.87
N VAL A 418 -9.29 29.54 2.75
CA VAL A 418 -7.89 29.65 2.36
C VAL A 418 -7.65 28.64 1.26
N ILE A 419 -7.06 29.06 0.15
CA ILE A 419 -6.58 28.17 -0.90
C ILE A 419 -5.06 28.18 -0.83
N ILE A 420 -4.47 26.99 -0.83
CA ILE A 420 -3.02 26.79 -0.73
C ILE A 420 -2.51 25.99 -1.91
N ASP A 421 -1.23 26.19 -2.25
CA ASP A 421 -0.55 25.37 -3.25
C ASP A 421 0.04 24.07 -2.68
N LYS A 422 0.63 23.27 -3.57
CA LYS A 422 1.33 22.02 -3.26
C LYS A 422 2.48 22.15 -2.25
N ASN A 423 3.01 23.36 -2.04
CA ASN A 423 4.06 23.64 -1.06
C ASN A 423 3.49 24.15 0.27
N ASN A 424 2.16 24.08 0.45
CA ASN A 424 1.44 24.57 1.61
C ASN A 424 1.62 26.10 1.79
N ALA A 425 1.83 26.83 0.68
CA ALA A 425 1.90 28.28 0.67
C ALA A 425 0.53 28.88 0.30
N LEU A 426 0.23 30.05 0.86
CA LEU A 426 -1.02 30.76 0.66
C LEU A 426 -1.14 31.25 -0.79
N GLN A 427 -2.17 30.80 -1.50
CA GLN A 427 -2.54 31.32 -2.83
C GLN A 427 -3.66 32.35 -2.72
N PHE A 428 -4.68 32.07 -1.88
CA PHE A 428 -5.81 32.97 -1.69
C PHE A 428 -6.40 32.85 -0.28
N LYS A 429 -6.94 33.95 0.26
CA LYS A 429 -7.79 33.93 1.46
C LYS A 429 -8.90 34.96 1.36
N GLN A 430 -10.09 34.60 1.84
CA GLN A 430 -11.24 35.49 1.92
C GLN A 430 -12.09 35.18 3.14
N THR A 431 -12.67 36.22 3.74
CA THR A 431 -13.68 36.14 4.79
C THR A 431 -15.01 36.57 4.21
N GLY A 432 -16.10 35.86 4.53
CA GLY A 432 -17.39 36.15 3.92
C GLY A 432 -17.39 35.74 2.45
N PHE A 433 -17.51 34.44 2.19
CA PHE A 433 -17.48 33.87 0.86
C PHE A 433 -18.72 33.01 0.60
N ASP A 434 -19.07 32.82 -0.66
CA ASP A 434 -20.03 31.80 -1.11
C ASP A 434 -19.34 30.75 -2.00
N PHE A 435 -20.11 29.75 -2.45
CA PHE A 435 -19.52 28.68 -3.26
C PHE A 435 -19.02 29.19 -4.63
N ASP A 436 -19.67 30.20 -5.21
CA ASP A 436 -19.26 30.76 -6.50
C ASP A 436 -17.91 31.49 -6.39
N ASP A 437 -17.61 32.08 -5.24
CA ASP A 437 -16.28 32.63 -4.95
C ASP A 437 -15.19 31.55 -5.01
N ILE A 438 -15.45 30.33 -4.51
CA ILE A 438 -14.49 29.22 -4.58
C ILE A 438 -14.19 28.87 -6.05
N VAL A 439 -15.24 28.66 -6.84
CA VAL A 439 -15.12 28.31 -8.26
C VAL A 439 -14.36 29.40 -9.02
N SER A 440 -14.75 30.66 -8.85
CA SER A 440 -14.11 31.80 -9.53
C SER A 440 -12.62 31.92 -9.21
N VAL A 441 -12.22 31.65 -7.98
CA VAL A 441 -10.81 31.73 -7.59
C VAL A 441 -10.00 30.58 -8.16
N LEU A 442 -10.54 29.35 -8.16
CA LEU A 442 -9.88 28.19 -8.76
C LEU A 442 -9.66 28.38 -10.27
N GLU A 443 -10.64 28.95 -10.97
CA GLU A 443 -10.50 29.31 -12.39
C GLU A 443 -9.34 30.30 -12.62
N LYS A 444 -9.25 31.35 -11.79
CA LYS A 444 -8.18 32.35 -11.88
C LYS A 444 -6.80 31.77 -11.58
N ILE A 445 -6.69 30.87 -10.60
CA ILE A 445 -5.43 30.19 -10.27
C ILE A 445 -4.99 29.35 -11.46
N LYS A 446 -5.90 28.58 -12.06
CA LYS A 446 -5.63 27.77 -13.25
C LYS A 446 -5.20 28.63 -14.45
N GLU A 447 -5.82 29.78 -14.67
CA GLU A 447 -5.41 30.73 -15.71
C GLU A 447 -3.99 31.27 -15.47
N ALA A 448 -3.63 31.58 -14.23
CA ALA A 448 -2.30 32.08 -13.88
C ALA A 448 -1.20 31.03 -14.10
N GLU A 449 -1.44 29.77 -13.72
CA GLU A 449 -0.47 28.68 -13.90
C GLU A 449 -0.19 28.38 -15.38
N ASN A 450 -1.18 28.53 -16.26
CA ASN A 450 -1.02 28.34 -17.71
C ASN A 450 -0.25 29.47 -18.41
N LEU A 451 -0.03 30.61 -17.74
CA LEU A 451 0.76 31.73 -18.28
C LEU A 451 2.24 31.66 -17.87
N GLU A 452 2.59 30.82 -16.89
CA GLU A 452 3.96 30.61 -16.42
C GLU A 452 4.68 29.42 -17.10
N GLN A 453 3.95 28.59 -17.85
CA GLN A 453 4.45 27.51 -18.71
C GLN A 453 4.63 27.98 -20.15
#